data_AF-A0A2G6FF00-F1
#
_entry.id   AF-A0A2G6FF00-F1
#
_cell.length_a   1.000
_cell.length_b   1.000
_cell.length_c   1.000
_cell.angle_alpha   90.00
_cell.angle_beta   90.00
_cell.angle_gamma   90.00
#
_symmetry.space_group_name_H-M   'P 1'
#
loop_
_entity.id
_entity.type
_entity.pdbx_description
1 polymer ?
#
loop_
_entity_poly.entity_id
_entity_poly.type
_entity_poly.pdbx_seq_one_letter_code
_entity_poly.pdbx_strand_id
1 'polypeptide(L)'
;MTFTENNIYSGFTLKVKKYLEEISSEVFLFEHNVLQCPLVAIKNNDPNKTFTAAFNTIPTDSTGVAHILEHSVLMGSEKYPVKDVFGEINKGGLTTFLNAMTGSDITYYPFATRNLKEYFNIMDVYCDVVFNPLLAPSTFEQEGWHYHQEEENGPLQFQGVVYNEMKGAFSDPIRYLFHHIFAGLMPGSTYAHESGGDPRNIPDLSYQQFCEFHKKHYHPSNGMFFVYGDAPLEDELEFLQSRFFANYDSKGRRAEISQGTLAQKPVFITERYAVESDDLTEKTFLAVGT
;
A
#
# COMPACT_ATOMS: atom_id res chain seq x y z
N MET A 1 3.24 -5.17 32.40
CA MET A 1 4.31 -4.16 32.54
C MET A 1 3.68 -2.76 32.49
N THR A 2 4.23 -1.76 33.19
CA THR A 2 3.74 -0.37 33.09
C THR A 2 4.61 0.41 32.11
N PHE A 3 4.02 0.84 31.00
CA PHE A 3 4.69 1.68 30.01
C PHE A 3 4.80 3.14 30.50
N THR A 4 5.99 3.71 30.41
CA THR A 4 6.32 5.08 30.83
C THR A 4 6.95 5.84 29.68
N GLU A 5 6.51 7.08 29.45
CA GLU A 5 7.05 7.93 28.38
C GLU A 5 8.57 8.15 28.54
N ASN A 6 9.25 8.26 27.40
CA ASN A 6 10.70 8.38 27.23
C ASN A 6 11.53 7.14 27.61
N ASN A 7 10.90 6.05 28.06
CA ASN A 7 11.59 4.77 28.23
C ASN A 7 11.69 4.00 26.91
N ILE A 8 12.63 3.05 26.87
CA ILE A 8 12.90 2.18 25.73
C ILE A 8 12.31 0.79 25.99
N TYR A 9 11.61 0.25 24.99
CA TYR A 9 11.01 -1.09 24.99
C TYR A 9 11.33 -1.74 23.64
N SER A 10 12.09 -2.85 23.65
CA SER A 10 12.46 -3.59 22.43
C SER A 10 12.94 -2.71 21.26
N GLY A 11 13.82 -1.74 21.52
CA GLY A 11 14.35 -0.85 20.47
C GLY A 11 13.47 0.37 20.13
N PHE A 12 12.31 0.55 20.78
CA PHE A 12 11.42 1.68 20.59
C PHE A 12 11.39 2.61 21.80
N THR A 13 11.49 3.92 21.59
CA THR A 13 11.20 4.91 22.64
C THR A 13 9.71 5.26 22.62
N LEU A 14 9.07 5.17 23.79
CA LEU A 14 7.69 5.64 23.96
C LEU A 14 7.66 7.17 24.00
N LYS A 15 7.03 7.80 23.00
CA LYS A 15 6.96 9.27 22.89
C LYS A 15 5.71 9.85 23.55
N VAL A 16 4.58 9.18 23.40
CA VAL A 16 3.29 9.61 23.95
C VAL A 16 2.55 8.41 24.51
N LYS A 17 1.98 8.57 25.70
CA LYS A 17 1.01 7.66 26.30
C LYS A 17 -0.20 8.45 26.75
N LYS A 18 -1.39 8.12 26.22
CA LYS A 18 -2.63 8.80 26.58
C LYS A 18 -3.81 7.84 26.60
N TYR A 19 -4.61 7.89 27.65
CA TYR A 19 -5.93 7.26 27.63
C TYR A 19 -6.93 8.18 26.92
N LEU A 20 -7.69 7.64 25.97
CA LEU A 20 -8.76 8.34 25.27
C LEU A 20 -10.11 7.75 25.69
N GLU A 21 -10.94 8.56 26.34
CA GLU A 21 -12.24 8.13 26.87
C GLU A 21 -13.22 7.78 25.75
N GLU A 22 -13.21 8.55 24.66
CA GLU A 22 -14.14 8.44 23.52
C GLU A 22 -14.06 7.09 22.82
N ILE A 23 -12.88 6.45 22.85
CA ILE A 23 -12.65 5.10 22.31
C ILE A 23 -12.29 4.09 23.41
N SER A 24 -12.39 4.48 24.68
CA SER A 24 -12.10 3.65 25.86
C SER A 24 -10.81 2.82 25.73
N SER A 25 -9.72 3.47 25.30
CA SER A 25 -8.46 2.79 24.94
C SER A 25 -7.23 3.56 25.42
N GLU A 26 -6.16 2.84 25.78
CA GLU A 26 -4.83 3.42 25.94
C GLU A 26 -4.15 3.53 24.57
N VAL A 27 -3.74 4.74 24.20
CA VAL A 27 -3.03 5.05 22.96
C VAL A 27 -1.57 5.33 23.27
N PHE A 28 -0.69 4.71 22.49
CA PHE A 28 0.76 4.84 22.58
C PHE A 28 1.32 5.25 21.22
N LEU A 29 2.23 6.21 21.21
CA LEU A 29 3.06 6.53 20.05
C LEU A 29 4.51 6.21 20.40
N PHE A 30 5.08 5.26 19.67
CA PHE A 30 6.48 4.88 19.75
C PHE A 30 7.24 5.39 18.53
N GLU A 31 8.55 5.58 18.71
CA GLU A 31 9.51 5.82 17.63
C GLU A 31 10.64 4.80 17.77
N HIS A 32 10.96 4.09 16.69
CA HIS A 32 12.06 3.14 16.70
C HIS A 32 13.41 3.87 16.73
N ASN A 33 14.33 3.46 17.60
CA ASN A 33 15.54 4.22 17.94
C ASN A 33 16.53 4.38 16.77
N VAL A 34 16.69 3.35 15.94
CA VAL A 34 17.59 3.38 14.77
C VAL A 34 16.84 3.86 13.53
N LEU A 35 15.79 3.13 13.14
CA LEU A 35 15.00 3.35 11.93
C LEU A 35 14.15 4.61 11.93
N GLN A 36 13.86 5.21 13.08
CA GLN A 36 13.02 6.40 13.24
C GLN A 36 11.61 6.26 12.63
N CYS A 37 11.11 5.04 12.44
CA CYS A 37 9.74 4.80 12.01
C CYS A 37 8.78 4.89 13.21
N PRO A 38 7.56 5.41 13.04
CA PRO A 38 6.58 5.46 14.10
C PRO A 38 5.84 4.13 14.23
N LEU A 39 5.46 3.79 15.46
CA LEU A 39 4.48 2.74 15.75
C LEU A 39 3.37 3.32 16.62
N VAL A 40 2.13 3.19 16.16
CA VAL A 40 0.95 3.58 16.93
C VAL A 40 0.29 2.33 17.48
N ALA A 41 0.08 2.29 18.80
CA ALA A 41 -0.64 1.21 19.45
C ALA A 41 -1.92 1.74 20.11
N ILE A 42 -3.04 1.07 19.87
CA ILE A 42 -4.30 1.33 20.57
C ILE A 42 -4.70 0.06 21.31
N LYS A 43 -4.52 0.04 22.64
CA LYS A 43 -4.72 -1.16 23.47
C LYS A 43 -5.99 -1.03 24.31
N ASN A 44 -6.80 -2.08 24.27
CA ASN A 44 -8.06 -2.23 24.99
C ASN A 44 -8.39 -3.72 25.17
N ASN A 45 -9.61 -4.05 25.61
CA ASN A 45 -10.06 -5.43 25.83
C ASN A 45 -10.72 -6.07 24.60
N ASP A 46 -10.59 -5.49 23.41
CA ASP A 46 -11.16 -6.07 22.18
C ASP A 46 -10.33 -7.30 21.76
N PRO A 47 -10.95 -8.50 21.69
CA PRO A 47 -10.25 -9.69 21.27
C PRO A 47 -9.83 -9.66 19.80
N ASN A 48 -10.40 -8.79 18.97
CA ASN A 48 -10.10 -8.68 17.54
C ASN A 48 -8.84 -7.81 17.31
N LYS A 49 -7.69 -8.47 17.30
CA LYS A 49 -6.38 -7.82 17.17
C LYS A 49 -6.14 -7.43 15.72
N THR A 50 -5.58 -6.26 15.49
CA THR A 50 -5.25 -5.76 14.16
C THR A 50 -3.78 -5.39 14.10
N PHE A 51 -3.14 -5.67 12.97
CA PHE A 51 -1.82 -5.15 12.64
C PHE A 51 -1.87 -4.53 11.25
N THR A 52 -1.12 -3.44 11.05
CA THR A 52 -0.90 -2.83 9.75
C THR A 52 0.56 -2.41 9.59
N ALA A 53 1.16 -2.78 8.47
CA ALA A 53 2.37 -2.12 7.96
C ALA A 53 1.96 -1.16 6.83
N ALA A 54 2.36 0.10 6.92
CA ALA A 54 2.06 1.13 5.93
C ALA A 54 3.34 1.81 5.46
N PHE A 55 3.45 2.14 4.18
CA PHE A 55 4.63 2.74 3.57
C PHE A 55 4.26 3.94 2.72
N ASN A 56 5.05 5.02 2.80
CA ASN A 56 4.86 6.14 1.88
C ASN A 56 5.33 5.72 0.48
N THR A 57 4.40 5.41 -0.41
CA THR A 57 4.67 5.00 -1.79
C THR A 57 4.34 6.16 -2.70
N ILE A 58 5.36 6.96 -3.05
CA ILE A 58 5.17 8.23 -3.75
C ILE A 58 5.35 8.02 -5.26
N PRO A 59 4.26 7.87 -6.04
CA PRO A 59 4.37 7.78 -7.50
C PRO A 59 4.86 9.10 -8.11
N THR A 60 5.57 8.98 -9.23
CA THR A 60 6.07 10.11 -10.04
C THR A 60 5.56 10.06 -11.48
N ASP A 61 4.69 9.09 -11.76
CA ASP A 61 4.04 8.82 -13.03
C ASP A 61 2.74 8.03 -12.77
N SER A 62 1.97 7.78 -13.83
CA SER A 62 0.70 7.06 -13.77
C SER A 62 0.85 5.58 -14.19
N THR A 63 2.02 4.97 -14.05
CA THR A 63 2.20 3.57 -14.46
C THR A 63 1.62 2.55 -13.47
N GLY A 64 1.14 3.01 -12.31
CA GLY A 64 0.55 2.15 -11.28
C GLY A 64 1.56 1.33 -10.50
N VAL A 65 2.85 1.72 -10.50
CA VAL A 65 3.93 0.92 -9.88
C VAL A 65 3.68 0.58 -8.40
N ALA A 66 3.07 1.48 -7.63
CA ALA A 66 2.73 1.23 -6.23
C ALA A 66 1.65 0.15 -6.10
N HIS A 67 0.61 0.20 -6.94
CA HIS A 67 -0.49 -0.75 -6.95
C HIS A 67 -0.05 -2.14 -7.44
N ILE A 68 0.76 -2.19 -8.50
CA ILE A 68 1.34 -3.44 -9.00
C ILE A 68 2.23 -4.08 -7.93
N LEU A 69 3.01 -3.29 -7.19
CA LEU A 69 3.80 -3.80 -6.08
C LEU A 69 2.94 -4.33 -4.94
N GLU A 70 1.84 -3.66 -4.61
CA GLU A 70 0.93 -4.11 -3.56
C GLU A 70 0.40 -5.53 -3.80
N HIS A 71 -0.01 -5.82 -5.04
CA HIS A 71 -0.31 -7.19 -5.45
C HIS A 71 0.91 -8.10 -5.41
N SER A 72 2.02 -7.65 -6.00
CA SER A 72 3.17 -8.51 -6.28
C SER A 72 3.93 -8.96 -5.03
N VAL A 73 3.98 -8.15 -3.97
CA VAL A 73 4.65 -8.55 -2.72
C VAL A 73 3.95 -9.75 -2.08
N LEU A 74 2.64 -9.89 -2.25
CA LEU A 74 1.84 -10.99 -1.72
C LEU A 74 2.04 -12.32 -2.48
N MET A 75 2.79 -12.30 -3.58
CA MET A 75 3.06 -13.46 -4.44
C MET A 75 4.31 -14.25 -4.04
N GLY A 76 4.66 -14.20 -2.76
CA GLY A 76 5.75 -14.98 -2.17
C GLY A 76 6.91 -14.13 -1.67
N SER A 77 7.58 -14.63 -0.64
CA SER A 77 8.72 -13.99 0.01
C SER A 77 9.86 -14.98 0.22
N GLU A 78 11.01 -14.49 0.68
CA GLU A 78 12.16 -15.35 0.99
C GLU A 78 11.83 -16.46 1.99
N LYS A 79 11.09 -16.13 3.06
CA LYS A 79 10.69 -17.11 4.08
C LYS A 79 9.48 -17.94 3.67
N TYR A 80 8.58 -17.38 2.86
CA TYR A 80 7.37 -18.03 2.39
C TYR A 80 7.34 -18.09 0.85
N PRO A 81 8.17 -18.96 0.22
CA PRO A 81 8.31 -19.01 -1.23
C PRO A 81 7.19 -19.82 -1.90
N VAL A 82 5.94 -19.51 -1.55
CA VAL A 82 4.74 -20.11 -2.14
C VAL A 82 4.10 -19.13 -3.11
N LYS A 83 3.50 -19.65 -4.18
CA LYS A 83 2.75 -18.85 -5.14
C LYS A 83 1.42 -18.45 -4.47
N ASP A 84 1.16 -17.15 -4.36
CA ASP A 84 -0.04 -16.56 -3.73
C ASP A 84 -0.18 -16.86 -2.22
N VAL A 85 0.66 -16.19 -1.42
CA VAL A 85 0.65 -16.32 0.06
C VAL A 85 -0.69 -15.85 0.63
N PHE A 86 -1.27 -14.80 0.05
CA PHE A 86 -2.55 -14.23 0.49
C PHE A 86 -3.70 -15.23 0.32
N GLY A 87 -3.77 -15.92 -0.82
CA GLY A 87 -4.73 -16.98 -1.07
C GLY A 87 -4.58 -18.16 -0.11
N GLU A 88 -3.35 -18.55 0.24
CA GLU A 88 -3.11 -19.62 1.20
C GLU A 88 -3.57 -19.26 2.63
N ILE A 89 -3.38 -18.02 3.07
CA ILE A 89 -3.94 -17.55 4.35
C ILE A 89 -5.48 -17.61 4.31
N ASN A 90 -6.11 -17.13 3.24
CA ASN A 90 -7.57 -17.10 3.13
C ASN A 90 -8.22 -18.49 3.14
N LYS A 91 -7.54 -19.54 2.66
CA LYS A 91 -8.09 -20.91 2.63
C LYS A 91 -8.20 -21.54 4.02
N GLY A 92 -7.37 -21.14 4.98
CA GLY A 92 -7.26 -21.80 6.28
C GLY A 92 -7.32 -20.88 7.50
N GLY A 93 -7.37 -19.56 7.29
CA GLY A 93 -7.33 -18.56 8.35
C GLY A 93 -8.66 -18.35 9.08
N LEU A 94 -8.56 -17.97 10.35
CA LEU A 94 -9.64 -17.47 11.21
C LEU A 94 -9.66 -15.93 11.22
N THR A 95 -9.09 -15.31 10.18
CA THR A 95 -9.01 -13.86 10.01
C THR A 95 -10.40 -13.25 9.94
N THR A 96 -10.60 -12.17 10.68
CA THR A 96 -11.79 -11.32 10.56
C THR A 96 -11.64 -10.29 9.46
N PHE A 97 -10.39 -9.96 9.09
CA PHE A 97 -10.05 -9.09 7.98
C PHE A 97 -8.67 -9.45 7.44
N LEU A 98 -8.50 -9.45 6.12
CA LEU A 98 -7.23 -9.67 5.44
C LEU A 98 -7.25 -8.88 4.14
N ASN A 99 -6.39 -7.88 3.99
CA ASN A 99 -6.35 -7.09 2.76
C ASN A 99 -5.00 -6.37 2.58
N ALA A 100 -4.88 -5.68 1.46
CA ALA A 100 -3.88 -4.67 1.16
C ALA A 100 -4.54 -3.57 0.31
N MET A 101 -4.04 -2.35 0.40
CA MET A 101 -4.65 -1.18 -0.24
C MET A 101 -3.58 -0.18 -0.68
N THR A 102 -3.76 0.37 -1.87
CA THR A 102 -2.94 1.45 -2.42
C THR A 102 -3.75 2.75 -2.51
N GLY A 103 -3.34 3.76 -1.72
CA GLY A 103 -3.79 5.14 -1.81
C GLY A 103 -2.96 5.96 -2.81
N SER A 104 -3.12 7.28 -2.82
CA SER A 104 -2.37 8.16 -3.74
C SER A 104 -0.87 8.23 -3.45
N ASP A 105 -0.49 8.15 -2.17
CA ASP A 105 0.88 8.34 -1.68
C ASP A 105 1.28 7.34 -0.58
N ILE A 106 0.46 6.31 -0.36
CA ILE A 106 0.60 5.33 0.71
C ILE A 106 0.09 3.97 0.27
N THR A 107 0.82 2.91 0.62
CA THR A 107 0.34 1.52 0.51
C THR A 107 0.35 0.91 1.90
N TYR A 108 -0.72 0.21 2.28
CA TYR A 108 -0.82 -0.39 3.60
C TYR A 108 -1.44 -1.79 3.57
N TYR A 109 -0.96 -2.63 4.48
CA TYR A 109 -1.23 -4.07 4.55
C TYR A 109 -1.83 -4.42 5.93
N PRO A 110 -3.16 -4.26 6.10
CA PRO A 110 -3.83 -4.60 7.35
C PRO A 110 -4.38 -6.02 7.36
N PHE A 111 -4.30 -6.64 8.53
CA PHE A 111 -5.09 -7.84 8.84
C PHE A 111 -5.64 -7.77 10.27
N ALA A 112 -6.70 -8.53 10.52
CA ALA A 112 -7.27 -8.70 11.85
C ALA A 112 -7.67 -10.15 12.13
N THR A 113 -7.51 -10.58 13.38
CA THR A 113 -7.96 -11.89 13.85
C THR A 113 -8.22 -11.87 15.35
N ARG A 114 -9.11 -12.77 15.79
CA ARG A 114 -9.40 -12.98 17.22
C ARG A 114 -8.44 -13.96 17.88
N ASN A 115 -7.67 -14.72 17.11
CA ASN A 115 -6.78 -15.75 17.62
C ASN A 115 -5.35 -15.20 17.80
N LEU A 116 -4.80 -15.25 19.01
CA LEU A 116 -3.48 -14.69 19.32
C LEU A 116 -2.33 -15.39 18.59
N LYS A 117 -2.40 -16.71 18.42
CA LYS A 117 -1.35 -17.46 17.72
C LYS A 117 -1.36 -17.13 16.23
N GLU A 118 -2.55 -17.11 15.63
CA GLU A 118 -2.71 -16.69 14.24
C GLU A 118 -2.28 -15.24 14.04
N TYR A 119 -2.58 -14.34 14.98
CA TYR A 119 -2.17 -12.94 14.92
C TYR A 119 -0.66 -12.80 14.67
N PHE A 120 0.18 -13.44 15.51
CA PHE A 120 1.63 -13.39 15.31
C PHE A 120 2.10 -14.18 14.09
N ASN A 121 1.42 -15.26 13.69
CA ASN A 121 1.76 -15.98 12.46
C ASN A 121 1.53 -15.11 11.21
N ILE A 122 0.40 -14.40 11.13
CA ILE A 122 0.10 -13.54 9.98
C ILE A 122 0.96 -12.29 10.03
N MET A 123 1.27 -11.74 11.22
CA MET A 123 2.23 -10.65 11.39
C MET A 123 3.61 -11.02 10.83
N ASP A 124 4.07 -12.25 11.08
CA ASP A 124 5.30 -12.81 10.51
C ASP A 124 5.25 -12.82 8.98
N VAL A 125 4.16 -13.34 8.42
CA VAL A 125 3.97 -13.46 6.97
C VAL A 125 3.89 -12.07 6.33
N TYR A 126 3.05 -11.17 6.84
CA TYR A 126 2.86 -9.81 6.32
C TYR A 126 4.14 -9.01 6.36
N CYS A 127 4.92 -9.09 7.43
CA CYS A 127 6.21 -8.43 7.50
C CYS A 127 7.21 -9.02 6.48
N ASP A 128 7.26 -10.34 6.33
CA ASP A 128 8.21 -10.95 5.40
C ASP A 128 7.85 -10.68 3.93
N VAL A 129 6.56 -10.70 3.56
CA VAL A 129 6.14 -10.36 2.18
C VAL A 129 6.43 -8.91 1.84
N VAL A 130 6.27 -7.95 2.76
CA VAL A 130 6.56 -6.54 2.44
C VAL A 130 8.06 -6.24 2.44
N PHE A 131 8.85 -6.84 3.33
CA PHE A 131 10.29 -6.53 3.45
C PHE A 131 11.17 -7.39 2.54
N ASN A 132 10.82 -8.66 2.37
CA ASN A 132 11.64 -9.65 1.66
C ASN A 132 10.83 -10.37 0.52
N PRO A 133 10.10 -9.64 -0.35
CA PRO A 133 9.35 -10.26 -1.43
C PRO A 133 10.28 -10.89 -2.49
N LEU A 134 9.80 -11.92 -3.18
CA LEU A 134 10.54 -12.55 -4.28
C LEU A 134 10.64 -11.65 -5.52
N LEU A 135 9.58 -10.89 -5.80
CA LEU A 135 9.46 -9.99 -6.96
C LEU A 135 9.93 -10.61 -8.29
N ALA A 136 9.61 -11.88 -8.55
CA ALA A 136 10.03 -12.56 -9.77
C ALA A 136 9.51 -11.85 -11.04
N PRO A 137 10.24 -11.86 -12.16
CA PRO A 137 9.76 -11.27 -13.42
C PRO A 137 8.37 -11.79 -13.84
N SER A 138 8.11 -13.09 -13.65
CA SER A 138 6.80 -13.68 -13.93
C SER A 138 5.68 -13.14 -13.03
N THR A 139 6.00 -12.74 -11.80
CA THR A 139 5.03 -12.08 -10.90
C THR A 139 4.68 -10.70 -11.43
N PHE A 140 5.69 -9.93 -11.85
CA PHE A 140 5.48 -8.62 -12.47
C PHE A 140 4.62 -8.72 -13.75
N GLU A 141 4.89 -9.71 -14.60
CA GLU A 141 4.11 -9.97 -15.82
C GLU A 141 2.66 -10.35 -15.50
N GLN A 142 2.45 -11.24 -14.52
CA GLN A 142 1.12 -11.71 -14.12
C GLN A 142 0.29 -10.59 -13.47
N GLU A 143 0.83 -9.97 -12.42
CA GLU A 143 0.10 -8.99 -11.60
C GLU A 143 0.07 -7.61 -12.24
N GLY A 144 1.13 -7.20 -12.92
CA GLY A 144 1.24 -5.90 -13.57
C GLY A 144 0.69 -5.92 -14.98
N TRP A 145 1.57 -6.18 -15.94
CA TRP A 145 1.22 -6.27 -17.35
C TRP A 145 2.24 -7.08 -18.17
N HIS A 146 1.78 -7.65 -19.28
CA HIS A 146 2.61 -8.30 -20.30
C HIS A 146 1.91 -8.28 -21.67
N TYR A 147 2.67 -8.61 -22.72
CA TYR A 147 2.11 -8.92 -24.03
C TYR A 147 1.58 -10.36 -24.03
N HIS A 148 0.30 -10.51 -24.37
CA HIS A 148 -0.37 -11.79 -24.49
C HIS A 148 -0.79 -12.05 -25.95
N GLN A 149 -0.68 -13.30 -26.37
CA GLN A 149 -1.13 -13.77 -27.67
C GLN A 149 -1.87 -15.10 -27.47
N GLU A 150 -3.19 -15.11 -27.69
CA GLU A 150 -4.01 -16.31 -27.47
C GLU A 150 -3.71 -17.40 -28.52
N GLU A 151 -3.49 -16.97 -29.76
CA GLU A 151 -3.17 -17.83 -30.90
C GLU A 151 -1.86 -17.38 -31.53
N GLU A 152 -1.05 -18.30 -32.07
CA GLU A 152 0.29 -18.03 -32.62
C GLU A 152 0.32 -16.92 -33.69
N ASN A 153 -0.78 -16.70 -34.42
CA ASN A 153 -0.93 -15.65 -35.43
C ASN A 153 -2.03 -14.62 -35.07
N GLY A 154 -2.54 -14.64 -33.84
CA GLY A 154 -3.51 -13.68 -33.34
C GLY A 154 -2.90 -12.31 -33.04
N PRO A 155 -3.71 -11.25 -32.85
CA PRO A 155 -3.20 -9.94 -32.46
C PRO A 155 -2.59 -9.99 -31.05
N LEU A 156 -1.48 -9.26 -30.86
CA LEU A 156 -0.92 -9.03 -29.52
C LEU A 156 -1.87 -8.14 -28.72
N GLN A 157 -2.06 -8.50 -27.45
CA GLN A 157 -2.90 -7.78 -26.50
C GLN A 157 -2.11 -7.51 -25.22
N PHE A 158 -2.50 -6.48 -24.47
CA PHE A 158 -2.02 -6.31 -23.11
C PHE A 158 -2.89 -7.11 -22.15
N GLN A 159 -2.26 -7.86 -21.25
CA GLN A 159 -2.92 -8.53 -20.13
C GLN A 159 -2.13 -8.32 -18.84
N GLY A 160 -2.80 -8.52 -17.71
CA GLY A 160 -2.26 -8.39 -16.36
C GLY A 160 -3.41 -8.16 -15.37
N VAL A 161 -3.22 -8.52 -14.10
CA VAL A 161 -4.28 -8.36 -13.08
C VAL A 161 -4.62 -6.89 -12.90
N VAL A 162 -3.65 -6.07 -12.51
CA VAL A 162 -3.83 -4.63 -12.28
C VAL A 162 -4.17 -3.89 -13.59
N TYR A 163 -3.56 -4.27 -14.71
CA TYR A 163 -3.93 -3.69 -16.01
C TYR A 163 -5.43 -3.84 -16.32
N ASN A 164 -6.00 -5.04 -16.12
CA ASN A 164 -7.41 -5.28 -16.38
C ASN A 164 -8.32 -4.67 -15.31
N GLU A 165 -7.90 -4.68 -14.04
CA GLU A 165 -8.60 -4.00 -12.96
C GLU A 165 -8.75 -2.50 -13.26
N MET A 166 -7.66 -1.83 -13.63
CA MET A 166 -7.66 -0.40 -13.91
C MET A 166 -8.43 -0.07 -15.18
N LYS A 167 -8.46 -0.96 -16.19
CA LYS A 167 -9.38 -0.81 -17.32
C LYS A 167 -10.85 -0.83 -16.88
N GLY A 168 -11.20 -1.71 -15.93
CA GLY A 168 -12.53 -1.72 -15.33
C GLY A 168 -12.80 -0.46 -14.49
N ALA A 169 -11.84 -0.01 -13.69
CA ALA A 169 -11.98 1.20 -12.89
C ALA A 169 -12.19 2.46 -13.75
N PHE A 170 -11.51 2.55 -14.89
CA PHE A 170 -11.62 3.66 -15.84
C PHE A 170 -12.86 3.59 -16.74
N SER A 171 -13.69 2.53 -16.65
CA SER A 171 -15.01 2.53 -17.28
C SER A 171 -16.04 3.36 -16.51
N ASP A 172 -15.73 3.75 -15.27
CA ASP A 172 -16.53 4.73 -14.52
C ASP A 172 -16.11 6.18 -14.90
N PRO A 173 -16.97 6.94 -15.62
CA PRO A 173 -16.65 8.31 -16.01
C PRO A 173 -16.45 9.25 -14.83
N ILE A 174 -17.02 8.96 -13.65
CA ILE A 174 -16.87 9.79 -12.45
C ILE A 174 -15.45 9.67 -11.90
N ARG A 175 -14.89 8.45 -11.82
CA ARG A 175 -13.49 8.25 -11.43
C ARG A 175 -12.55 8.97 -12.39
N TYR A 176 -12.78 8.82 -13.69
CA TYR A 176 -11.99 9.49 -14.72
C TYR A 176 -12.04 11.02 -14.59
N LEU A 177 -13.21 11.58 -14.28
CA LEU A 177 -13.39 13.01 -14.07
C LEU A 177 -12.62 13.52 -12.83
N PHE A 178 -12.72 12.82 -11.69
CA PHE A 178 -12.01 13.21 -10.46
C PHE A 178 -10.49 13.16 -10.64
N HIS A 179 -9.96 12.14 -11.31
CA HIS A 179 -8.53 12.07 -11.63
C HIS A 179 -8.03 13.35 -12.33
N HIS A 180 -8.74 13.78 -13.38
CA HIS A 180 -8.36 14.98 -14.13
C HIS A 180 -8.56 16.29 -13.35
N ILE A 181 -9.56 16.35 -12.45
CA ILE A 181 -9.72 17.49 -11.55
C ILE A 181 -8.48 17.64 -10.65
N PHE A 182 -8.03 16.57 -9.99
CA PHE A 182 -6.85 16.63 -9.12
C PHE A 182 -5.58 16.95 -9.90
N ALA A 183 -5.41 16.36 -11.09
CA ALA A 183 -4.29 16.67 -11.97
C ALA A 183 -4.24 18.15 -12.41
N GLY A 184 -5.41 18.75 -12.67
CA GLY A 184 -5.53 20.17 -13.00
C GLY A 184 -5.31 21.11 -11.82
N LEU A 185 -5.75 20.73 -10.61
CA LEU A 185 -5.59 21.53 -9.38
C LEU A 185 -4.16 21.53 -8.86
N MET A 186 -3.44 20.42 -8.98
CA MET A 186 -2.12 20.22 -8.39
C MET A 186 -1.07 19.74 -9.42
N PRO A 187 -0.85 20.48 -10.53
CA PRO A 187 0.02 20.03 -11.61
C PRO A 187 1.46 19.78 -11.14
N GLY A 188 2.01 18.63 -11.53
CA GLY A 188 3.36 18.18 -11.16
C GLY A 188 3.49 17.66 -9.72
N SER A 189 2.39 17.59 -8.97
CA SER A 189 2.38 16.97 -7.65
C SER A 189 2.22 15.45 -7.77
N THR A 190 2.54 14.73 -6.71
CA THR A 190 2.23 13.29 -6.59
C THR A 190 0.75 13.01 -6.85
N TYR A 191 -0.14 13.91 -6.42
CA TYR A 191 -1.58 13.77 -6.54
C TYR A 191 -2.13 14.10 -7.94
N ALA A 192 -1.27 14.52 -8.87
CA ALA A 192 -1.63 14.62 -10.28
C ALA A 192 -1.50 13.29 -11.04
N HIS A 193 -0.92 12.27 -10.40
CA HIS A 193 -0.75 10.94 -10.99
C HIS A 193 -1.83 9.98 -10.53
N GLU A 194 -2.15 8.98 -11.36
CA GLU A 194 -3.01 7.86 -10.96
C GLU A 194 -2.15 6.78 -10.32
N SER A 195 -2.14 6.72 -8.99
CA SER A 195 -1.35 5.73 -8.25
C SER A 195 -1.79 4.27 -8.50
N GLY A 196 -3.07 4.07 -8.85
CA GLY A 196 -3.61 2.79 -9.28
C GLY A 196 -3.10 2.34 -10.65
N GLY A 197 -2.68 3.30 -11.49
CA GLY A 197 -2.26 3.12 -12.88
C GLY A 197 -3.32 3.56 -13.90
N ASP A 198 -2.93 4.44 -14.82
CA ASP A 198 -3.70 4.69 -16.04
C ASP A 198 -3.42 3.53 -17.01
N PRO A 199 -4.42 2.82 -17.53
CA PRO A 199 -4.21 1.73 -18.50
C PRO A 199 -3.37 2.10 -19.72
N ARG A 200 -3.30 3.39 -20.09
CA ARG A 200 -2.45 3.90 -21.17
C ARG A 200 -0.97 3.96 -20.79
N ASN A 201 -0.66 4.07 -19.49
CA ASN A 201 0.69 4.23 -18.94
C ASN A 201 1.21 3.00 -18.20
N ILE A 202 0.33 2.10 -17.74
CA ILE A 202 0.76 0.83 -17.11
C ILE A 202 1.81 0.09 -17.98
N PRO A 203 1.63 -0.03 -19.32
CA PRO A 203 2.63 -0.66 -20.19
C PRO A 203 3.98 0.06 -20.31
N ASP A 204 4.12 1.28 -19.78
CA ASP A 204 5.40 2.00 -19.76
C ASP A 204 6.28 1.56 -18.57
N LEU A 205 5.73 0.83 -17.59
CA LEU A 205 6.47 0.35 -16.44
C LEU A 205 7.42 -0.79 -16.83
N SER A 206 8.72 -0.59 -16.60
CA SER A 206 9.71 -1.67 -16.70
C SER A 206 9.83 -2.45 -15.38
N TYR A 207 10.24 -3.72 -15.49
CA TYR A 207 10.55 -4.56 -14.34
C TYR A 207 11.64 -3.93 -13.44
N GLN A 208 12.63 -3.25 -14.03
CA GLN A 208 13.67 -2.57 -13.25
C GLN A 208 13.09 -1.42 -12.42
N GLN A 209 12.24 -0.56 -13.01
CA GLN A 209 11.57 0.50 -12.27
C GLN A 209 10.70 -0.06 -11.14
N PHE A 210 10.00 -1.16 -11.40
CA PHE A 210 9.21 -1.89 -10.41
C PHE A 210 10.06 -2.35 -9.21
N CYS A 211 11.18 -3.04 -9.45
CA CYS A 211 12.08 -3.48 -8.37
C CYS A 211 12.72 -2.30 -7.62
N GLU A 212 13.16 -1.26 -8.33
CA GLU A 212 13.76 -0.08 -7.70
C GLU A 212 12.75 0.72 -6.87
N PHE A 213 11.48 0.73 -7.27
CA PHE A 213 10.42 1.36 -6.48
C PHE A 213 10.24 0.65 -5.13
N HIS A 214 10.28 -0.69 -5.10
CA HIS A 214 10.23 -1.46 -3.84
C HIS A 214 11.42 -1.09 -2.94
N LYS A 215 12.64 -1.21 -3.44
CA LYS A 215 13.88 -0.88 -2.69
C LYS A 215 13.85 0.53 -2.11
N LYS A 216 13.29 1.49 -2.85
CA LYS A 216 13.21 2.89 -2.42
C LYS A 216 12.17 3.13 -1.34
N HIS A 217 11.02 2.43 -1.37
CA HIS A 217 9.86 2.78 -0.54
C HIS A 217 9.56 1.79 0.59
N TYR A 218 10.02 0.54 0.52
CA TYR A 218 9.64 -0.52 1.49
C TYR A 218 10.64 -0.69 2.64
N HIS A 219 11.63 0.19 2.75
CA HIS A 219 12.49 0.24 3.93
C HIS A 219 11.66 0.65 5.17
N PRO A 220 11.79 0.00 6.35
CA PRO A 220 10.93 0.29 7.51
C PRO A 220 10.97 1.74 7.98
N SER A 221 12.11 2.43 7.85
CA SER A 221 12.22 3.89 8.10
C SER A 221 11.24 4.76 7.32
N ASN A 222 10.78 4.30 6.15
CA ASN A 222 9.75 4.95 5.34
C ASN A 222 8.32 4.51 5.69
N GLY A 223 8.19 3.58 6.63
CA GLY A 223 6.91 3.03 7.04
C GLY A 223 6.39 3.60 8.36
N MET A 224 5.15 3.22 8.64
CA MET A 224 4.46 3.36 9.91
C MET A 224 3.78 2.03 10.23
N PHE A 225 3.84 1.65 11.51
CA PHE A 225 3.25 0.41 11.99
C PHE A 225 2.10 0.72 12.94
N PHE A 226 1.06 -0.09 12.88
CA PHE A 226 -0.12 0.08 13.72
C PHE A 226 -0.51 -1.26 14.34
N VAL A 227 -0.81 -1.24 15.64
CA VAL A 227 -1.32 -2.39 16.37
C VAL A 227 -2.55 -2.00 17.19
N TYR A 228 -3.55 -2.88 17.22
CA TYR A 228 -4.80 -2.66 17.95
C TYR A 228 -5.28 -3.93 18.65
N GLY A 229 -6.01 -3.77 19.76
CA GLY A 229 -6.71 -4.84 20.48
C GLY A 229 -5.98 -5.28 21.75
N ASP A 230 -6.33 -6.48 22.23
CA ASP A 230 -5.89 -7.02 23.52
C ASP A 230 -4.60 -7.87 23.48
N ALA A 231 -3.91 -7.97 22.32
CA ALA A 231 -2.60 -8.63 22.27
C ALA A 231 -1.59 -7.94 23.21
N PRO A 232 -0.66 -8.66 23.86
CA PRO A 232 0.33 -8.02 24.71
C PRO A 232 1.26 -7.09 23.91
N LEU A 233 1.26 -5.80 24.25
CA LEU A 233 2.04 -4.79 23.53
C LEU A 233 3.56 -5.04 23.59
N GLU A 234 4.05 -5.58 24.70
CA GLU A 234 5.47 -5.95 24.84
C GLU A 234 5.87 -7.03 23.82
N ASP A 235 5.02 -8.04 23.63
CA ASP A 235 5.24 -9.10 22.64
C ASP A 235 5.19 -8.56 21.21
N GLU A 236 4.28 -7.62 20.91
CA GLU A 236 4.20 -6.95 19.59
C GLU A 236 5.49 -6.18 19.25
N LEU A 237 6.00 -5.40 20.21
CA LEU A 237 7.23 -4.62 20.03
C LEU A 237 8.45 -5.54 19.87
N GLU A 238 8.58 -6.54 20.74
CA GLU A 238 9.68 -7.51 20.68
C GLU A 238 9.65 -8.33 19.39
N PHE A 239 8.45 -8.69 18.91
CA PHE A 239 8.29 -9.43 17.67
C PHE A 239 8.83 -8.63 16.48
N LEU A 240 8.40 -7.38 16.30
CA LEU A 240 8.91 -6.52 15.23
C LEU A 240 10.41 -6.32 15.32
N GLN A 241 10.91 -6.04 16.53
CA GLN A 241 12.33 -5.80 16.76
C GLN A 241 13.19 -7.00 16.40
N SER A 242 12.92 -8.14 17.05
CA SER A 242 13.78 -9.32 16.97
C SER A 242 13.72 -10.02 15.62
N ARG A 243 12.59 -9.94 14.92
CA ARG A 243 12.38 -10.65 13.64
C ARG A 243 12.74 -9.81 12.41
N PHE A 244 12.49 -8.49 12.46
CA PHE A 244 12.56 -7.66 11.26
C PHE A 244 13.47 -6.44 11.44
N PHE A 245 13.25 -5.62 12.47
CA PHE A 245 13.90 -4.30 12.54
C PHE A 245 15.37 -4.37 12.99
N ALA A 246 15.76 -5.39 13.75
CA ALA A 246 17.16 -5.62 14.12
C ALA A 246 18.08 -5.94 12.93
N ASN A 247 17.54 -6.28 11.76
CA ASN A 247 18.31 -6.54 10.54
C ASN A 247 18.81 -5.26 9.86
N TYR A 248 18.45 -4.07 10.38
CA TYR A 248 18.78 -2.79 9.79
C TYR A 248 19.71 -1.99 10.70
N ASP A 249 20.97 -1.83 10.27
CA ASP A 249 22.00 -1.13 11.04
C ASP A 249 21.87 0.40 11.01
N SER A 250 21.08 0.94 10.09
CA SER A 250 20.93 2.38 9.91
C SER A 250 19.55 2.77 9.41
N LYS A 251 19.21 4.04 9.56
CA LYS A 251 17.96 4.58 9.02
C LYS A 251 18.00 4.67 7.49
N GLY A 252 16.88 4.33 6.87
CA GLY A 252 16.63 4.61 5.47
C GLY A 252 16.16 6.04 5.24
N ARG A 253 15.89 6.37 3.97
CA ARG A 253 15.29 7.64 3.57
C ARG A 253 13.76 7.52 3.63
N ARG A 254 13.09 8.51 4.22
CA ARG A 254 11.64 8.69 4.05
C ARG A 254 11.36 9.32 2.69
N ALA A 255 10.35 8.81 2.00
CA ALA A 255 9.89 9.37 0.75
C ALA A 255 9.19 10.71 1.01
N GLU A 256 9.37 11.64 0.08
CA GLU A 256 8.82 12.99 0.17
C GLU A 256 7.82 13.18 -0.95
N ILE A 257 6.64 13.70 -0.61
CA ILE A 257 5.58 14.02 -1.56
C ILE A 257 6.03 15.17 -2.45
N SER A 258 5.89 15.01 -3.77
CA SER A 258 6.04 16.14 -4.69
C SER A 258 4.82 17.05 -4.53
N GLN A 259 5.04 18.27 -4.05
CA GLN A 259 3.96 19.27 -3.88
C GLN A 259 3.50 19.85 -5.22
N GLY A 260 4.27 19.67 -6.30
CA GLY A 260 3.98 20.25 -7.60
C GLY A 260 3.94 21.78 -7.59
N THR A 261 3.07 22.34 -8.42
CA THR A 261 2.86 23.79 -8.53
C THR A 261 1.39 24.13 -8.37
N LEU A 262 1.08 25.21 -7.64
CA LEU A 262 -0.29 25.71 -7.53
C LEU A 262 -0.70 26.40 -8.82
N ALA A 263 -1.84 26.00 -9.39
CA ALA A 263 -2.41 26.65 -10.55
C ALA A 263 -2.69 28.15 -10.28
N GLN A 264 -2.04 29.04 -11.04
CA GLN A 264 -2.21 30.50 -10.91
C GLN A 264 -3.30 31.08 -11.81
N LYS A 265 -3.83 30.26 -12.73
CA LYS A 265 -4.86 30.61 -13.71
C LYS A 265 -5.77 29.40 -13.91
N PRO A 266 -7.01 29.59 -14.39
CA PRO A 266 -7.90 28.47 -14.73
C PRO A 266 -7.21 27.48 -15.68
N VAL A 267 -7.24 26.21 -15.32
CA VAL A 267 -6.75 25.10 -16.15
C VAL A 267 -7.95 24.47 -16.83
N PHE A 268 -7.88 24.33 -18.16
CA PHE A 268 -8.92 23.69 -18.95
C PHE A 268 -8.42 22.34 -19.45
N ILE A 269 -9.10 21.27 -19.06
CA ILE A 269 -8.81 19.90 -19.47
C ILE A 269 -9.98 19.39 -20.30
N THR A 270 -9.70 18.77 -21.44
CA THR A 270 -10.70 18.14 -22.30
C THR A 270 -10.22 16.75 -22.64
N GLU A 271 -10.98 15.76 -22.21
CA GLU A 271 -10.63 14.35 -22.33
C GLU A 271 -11.81 13.53 -22.85
N ARG A 272 -11.53 12.30 -23.25
CA ARG A 272 -12.52 11.35 -23.76
C ARG A 272 -12.47 10.07 -22.95
N TYR A 273 -13.62 9.45 -22.78
CA TYR A 273 -13.77 8.16 -22.09
C TYR A 273 -14.60 7.22 -22.95
N ALA A 274 -14.49 5.91 -22.69
CA ALA A 274 -15.22 4.90 -23.44
C ALA A 274 -16.70 4.85 -23.01
N VAL A 275 -17.59 4.63 -23.98
CA VAL A 275 -19.02 4.40 -23.77
C VAL A 275 -19.45 3.12 -24.50
N GLU A 276 -20.45 2.42 -23.98
CA GLU A 276 -20.92 1.15 -24.57
C GLU A 276 -21.71 1.34 -25.88
N SER A 277 -22.20 2.56 -26.15
CA SER A 277 -23.09 2.88 -27.26
C SER A 277 -22.53 3.99 -28.13
N ASP A 278 -22.79 3.91 -29.44
CA ASP A 278 -22.52 5.00 -30.39
C ASP A 278 -23.41 6.23 -30.16
N ASP A 279 -24.49 6.10 -29.37
CA ASP A 279 -25.31 7.23 -28.93
C ASP A 279 -24.62 8.01 -27.80
N LEU A 280 -24.14 9.21 -28.15
CA LEU A 280 -23.43 10.11 -27.25
C LEU A 280 -24.35 11.14 -26.56
N THR A 281 -25.67 11.02 -26.73
CA THR A 281 -26.64 11.91 -26.09
C THR A 281 -26.49 11.84 -24.57
N GLU A 282 -26.37 13.00 -23.92
CA GLU A 282 -26.17 13.13 -22.46
C GLU A 282 -24.92 12.41 -21.91
N LYS A 283 -23.91 12.14 -22.75
CA LYS A 283 -22.61 11.55 -22.35
C LYS A 283 -21.48 12.59 -22.17
N THR A 284 -21.83 13.85 -21.98
CA THR A 284 -20.85 14.92 -21.70
C THR A 284 -20.92 15.31 -20.24
N PHE A 285 -19.81 15.10 -19.52
CA PHE A 285 -19.64 15.57 -18.16
C PHE A 285 -18.91 16.92 -18.17
N LEU A 286 -19.40 17.86 -17.37
CA LEU A 286 -18.73 19.12 -17.08
C LEU A 286 -18.53 19.20 -15.57
N ALA A 287 -17.29 19.35 -15.13
CA ALA A 287 -16.97 19.61 -13.73
C ALA A 287 -16.03 20.81 -13.60
N VAL A 288 -16.13 21.46 -12.45
CA VAL A 288 -15.28 22.58 -12.04
C VAL A 288 -14.74 22.23 -10.66
N GLY A 289 -13.42 22.08 -10.56
CA GLY A 289 -12.70 21.97 -9.29
C GLY A 289 -12.17 23.35 -8.88
N THR A 290 -12.13 23.61 -7.58
CA THR A 290 -11.62 24.87 -6.99
C THR A 290 -10.72 24.58 -5.82
#